data_AF-A0A519K8S1-F1
#
_entry.id   AF-A0A519K8S1-F1
#
_cell.length_a   1.000
_cell.length_b   1.000
_cell.length_c   1.000
_cell.angle_alpha   90.00
_cell.angle_beta   90.00
_cell.angle_gamma   90.00
#
_symmetry.space_group_name_H-M   'P 1'
#
loop_
_entity.id
_entity.type
_entity.pdbx_description
1 polymer ?
#
loop_
_entity_poly.entity_id
_entity_poly.type
_entity_poly.pdbx_seq_one_letter_code
_entity_poly.pdbx_strand_id
1 'polypeptide(L)'
;MKLSTETEKILSQIADTTTKLGDLRTIAKDIKKDHQLAIELWSTKRFLARQLAILIMDKKLLTREVIDNLVSDMNQHVETEKLQLIDWLMANQLTKDKKTIALIESWETSPSPLLRRVFWYYQGRLRWLGQTPPTSNEELLSKIENRIEKEEPEVQWAMNFLAGWIGVYDKKLRDRCIALGEKTGLYKGKTVSKGCTPEYLPEFIAIESNKRNL
;
A
#
# COMPACT_ATOMS: atom_id res chain seq x y z
N MET A 1 -8.92 -24.14 -14.76
CA MET A 1 -7.81 -25.09 -14.49
C MET A 1 -8.22 -25.92 -13.28
N LYS A 2 -7.95 -27.23 -13.27
CA LYS A 2 -8.21 -28.07 -12.09
C LYS A 2 -7.19 -27.70 -11.01
N LEU A 3 -7.66 -27.42 -9.80
CA LEU A 3 -6.78 -27.10 -8.67
C LEU A 3 -6.02 -28.36 -8.24
N SER A 4 -4.80 -28.22 -7.73
CA SER A 4 -4.11 -29.33 -7.09
C SER A 4 -4.82 -29.74 -5.80
N THR A 5 -4.66 -31.00 -5.38
CA THR A 5 -5.18 -31.51 -4.11
C THR A 5 -4.68 -30.69 -2.92
N GLU A 6 -3.45 -30.18 -3.00
CA GLU A 6 -2.88 -29.31 -1.96
C GLU A 6 -3.59 -27.96 -1.91
N THR A 7 -3.84 -27.33 -3.07
CA THR A 7 -4.62 -26.09 -3.14
C THR A 7 -6.02 -26.29 -2.56
N GLU A 8 -6.73 -27.37 -2.90
CA GLU A 8 -8.05 -27.68 -2.35
C GLU A 8 -8.03 -27.84 -0.82
N LYS A 9 -7.01 -28.51 -0.29
CA LYS A 9 -6.80 -28.71 1.16
C LYS A 9 -6.48 -27.40 1.90
N ILE A 10 -5.74 -26.48 1.28
CA ILE A 10 -5.49 -25.16 1.88
C ILE A 10 -6.76 -24.31 1.83
N LEU A 11 -7.48 -24.33 0.71
CA LEU A 11 -8.72 -23.55 0.55
C LEU A 11 -9.83 -23.99 1.51
N SER A 12 -9.87 -25.26 1.93
CA SER A 12 -10.84 -25.75 2.92
C SER A 12 -10.58 -25.20 4.34
N GLN A 13 -9.39 -24.67 4.61
CA GLN A 13 -9.04 -23.98 5.86
C GLN A 13 -9.41 -22.49 5.84
N ILE A 14 -9.80 -21.96 4.68
CA ILE A 14 -10.08 -20.53 4.47
C ILE A 14 -11.58 -20.35 4.27
N ALA A 15 -12.25 -19.84 5.29
CA ALA A 15 -13.66 -19.45 5.24
C ALA A 15 -13.76 -17.93 5.08
N ASP A 16 -14.37 -17.48 3.98
CA ASP A 16 -14.38 -16.06 3.58
C ASP A 16 -14.99 -15.11 4.63
N THR A 17 -15.85 -15.61 5.51
CA THR A 17 -16.56 -14.82 6.53
C THR A 17 -15.92 -14.84 7.92
N THR A 18 -15.09 -15.84 8.24
CA THR A 18 -14.57 -16.04 9.61
C THR A 18 -13.05 -16.03 9.70
N THR A 19 -12.34 -16.32 8.60
CA THR A 19 -10.88 -16.32 8.59
C THR A 19 -10.34 -14.90 8.73
N LYS A 20 -9.46 -14.70 9.71
CA LYS A 20 -8.81 -13.41 9.98
C LYS A 20 -7.41 -13.38 9.35
N LEU A 21 -6.84 -12.18 9.21
CA LEU A 21 -5.47 -12.00 8.72
C LEU A 21 -4.43 -12.75 9.56
N GLY A 22 -4.67 -12.90 10.86
CA GLY A 22 -3.80 -13.68 11.75
C GLY A 22 -3.76 -15.17 11.37
N ASP A 23 -4.91 -15.74 11.03
CA ASP A 23 -5.04 -17.13 10.61
C ASP A 23 -4.31 -17.37 9.28
N LEU A 24 -4.47 -16.45 8.31
CA LEU A 24 -3.73 -16.50 7.04
C LEU A 24 -2.21 -16.47 7.26
N ARG A 25 -1.72 -15.69 8.22
CA ARG A 25 -0.29 -15.66 8.56
C ARG A 25 0.17 -16.98 9.20
N THR A 26 -0.66 -17.63 10.01
CA THR A 26 -0.38 -18.96 10.55
C THR A 26 -0.27 -19.99 9.43
N ILE A 27 -1.26 -20.04 8.53
CA ILE A 27 -1.25 -20.94 7.36
C ILE A 27 -0.02 -20.68 6.49
N ALA A 28 0.28 -19.41 6.19
CA ALA A 28 1.46 -19.04 5.40
C ALA A 28 2.79 -19.46 6.06
N LYS A 29 2.87 -19.43 7.39
CA LYS A 29 4.07 -19.83 8.14
C LYS A 29 4.33 -21.33 7.98
N ASP A 30 3.29 -22.15 7.95
CA ASP A 30 3.40 -23.60 7.79
C ASP A 30 3.78 -23.96 6.35
N ILE A 31 3.17 -23.30 5.37
CA ILE A 31 3.51 -23.45 3.93
C ILE A 31 4.91 -22.94 3.61
N LYS A 32 5.33 -21.84 4.26
CA LYS A 32 6.52 -21.04 3.92
C LYS A 32 6.39 -20.44 2.51
N LYS A 33 7.44 -20.56 1.70
CA LYS A 33 7.51 -19.98 0.37
C LYS A 33 7.22 -21.07 -0.66
N ASP A 34 6.12 -20.92 -1.38
CA ASP A 34 5.75 -21.78 -2.50
C ASP A 34 5.07 -20.93 -3.58
N HIS A 35 5.82 -20.61 -4.63
CA HIS A 35 5.32 -19.75 -5.70
C HIS A 35 4.30 -20.45 -6.58
N GLN A 36 4.44 -21.76 -6.81
CA GLN A 36 3.49 -22.49 -7.64
C GLN A 36 2.12 -22.55 -6.95
N LEU A 37 2.10 -22.87 -5.66
CA LEU A 37 0.90 -22.82 -4.84
C LEU A 37 0.33 -21.40 -4.76
N ALA A 38 1.17 -20.37 -4.66
CA ALA A 38 0.72 -18.98 -4.67
C ALA A 38 -0.06 -18.64 -5.95
N ILE A 39 0.44 -19.04 -7.12
CA ILE A 39 -0.22 -18.76 -8.41
C ILE A 39 -1.53 -19.56 -8.53
N GLU A 40 -1.57 -20.81 -8.08
CA GLU A 40 -2.82 -21.57 -8.02
C GLU A 40 -3.87 -20.91 -7.12
N LEU A 41 -3.50 -20.54 -5.89
CA LEU A 41 -4.36 -19.80 -4.96
C LEU A 41 -4.82 -18.47 -5.56
N TRP A 42 -3.93 -17.75 -6.23
CA TRP A 42 -4.25 -16.48 -6.88
C TRP A 42 -5.31 -16.63 -7.98
N SER A 43 -5.20 -17.71 -8.76
CA SER A 43 -6.11 -18.02 -9.88
C SER A 43 -7.55 -18.31 -9.45
N THR A 44 -7.77 -18.64 -8.17
CA THR A 44 -9.11 -18.89 -7.61
C THR A 44 -9.99 -17.63 -7.56
N LYS A 45 -9.37 -16.44 -7.69
CA LYS A 45 -10.03 -15.12 -7.58
C LYS A 45 -10.65 -14.83 -6.21
N ARG A 46 -10.54 -15.73 -5.24
CA ARG A 46 -11.03 -15.53 -3.87
C ARG A 46 -10.11 -14.55 -3.14
N PHE A 47 -10.69 -13.54 -2.50
CA PHE A 47 -9.94 -12.46 -1.85
C PHE A 47 -8.93 -12.97 -0.82
N LEU A 48 -9.36 -13.82 0.13
CA LEU A 48 -8.47 -14.36 1.16
C LEU A 48 -7.42 -15.34 0.59
N ALA A 49 -7.75 -16.07 -0.47
CA ALA A 49 -6.79 -16.92 -1.17
C ALA A 49 -5.69 -16.09 -1.85
N ARG A 50 -6.05 -14.96 -2.47
CA ARG A 50 -5.09 -13.99 -3.03
C ARG A 50 -4.23 -13.32 -1.95
N GLN A 51 -4.79 -13.02 -0.78
CA GLN A 51 -4.00 -12.53 0.36
C GLN A 51 -2.99 -13.58 0.86
N LEU A 52 -3.38 -14.85 0.95
CA LEU A 52 -2.47 -15.95 1.30
C LEU A 52 -1.39 -16.13 0.23
N ALA A 53 -1.77 -16.12 -1.05
CA ALA A 53 -0.83 -16.20 -2.18
C ALA A 53 0.28 -15.15 -2.06
N ILE A 54 -0.09 -13.89 -1.73
CA ILE A 54 0.88 -12.81 -1.51
C ILE A 54 1.86 -13.13 -0.37
N LEU A 55 1.45 -13.84 0.68
CA LEU A 55 2.35 -14.19 1.79
C LEU A 55 3.40 -15.25 1.39
N ILE A 56 3.05 -16.16 0.48
CA ILE A 56 3.87 -17.34 0.17
C ILE A 56 4.59 -17.26 -1.19
N MET A 57 4.28 -16.27 -2.03
CA MET A 57 4.95 -16.08 -3.32
C MET A 57 6.44 -15.74 -3.17
N ASP A 58 7.24 -16.14 -4.15
CA ASP A 58 8.66 -15.76 -4.24
C ASP A 58 8.84 -14.40 -4.91
N LYS A 59 9.21 -13.37 -4.14
CA LYS A 59 9.59 -12.04 -4.65
C LYS A 59 10.60 -12.06 -5.80
N LYS A 60 11.48 -13.06 -5.88
CA LYS A 60 12.48 -13.16 -6.96
C LYS A 60 11.84 -13.43 -8.33
N LEU A 61 10.61 -13.93 -8.35
CA LEU A 61 9.84 -14.23 -9.55
C LEU A 61 8.86 -13.11 -9.92
N LEU A 62 8.79 -12.03 -9.13
CA LEU A 62 7.95 -10.88 -9.42
C LEU A 62 8.62 -9.94 -10.43
N THR A 63 8.53 -10.32 -11.71
CA THR A 63 8.89 -9.43 -12.83
C THR A 63 7.84 -8.34 -13.01
N ARG A 64 8.14 -7.31 -13.83
CA ARG A 64 7.17 -6.27 -14.19
C ARG A 64 5.89 -6.88 -14.76
N GLU A 65 6.02 -7.80 -15.72
CA GLU A 65 4.88 -8.47 -16.35
C GLU A 65 4.02 -9.25 -15.34
N VAL A 66 4.66 -9.98 -14.42
CA VAL A 66 3.93 -10.69 -13.35
C VAL A 66 3.18 -9.70 -12.47
N ILE A 67 3.82 -8.60 -12.05
CA ILE A 67 3.16 -7.57 -11.23
C ILE A 67 2.00 -6.92 -11.97
N ASP A 68 2.17 -6.58 -13.24
CA ASP A 68 1.12 -5.97 -14.07
C ASP A 68 -0.09 -6.91 -14.20
N ASN A 69 0.15 -8.22 -14.35
CA ASN A 69 -0.91 -9.23 -14.34
C ASN A 69 -1.62 -9.33 -12.98
N LEU A 70 -0.88 -9.34 -11.87
CA LEU A 70 -1.47 -9.32 -10.52
C LEU A 70 -2.33 -8.07 -10.31
N VAL A 71 -1.85 -6.90 -10.73
CA VAL A 71 -2.59 -5.64 -10.62
C VAL A 71 -3.84 -5.63 -11.49
N SER A 72 -3.75 -6.14 -12.73
CA SER A 72 -4.91 -6.33 -13.61
C SER A 72 -5.95 -7.23 -12.97
N ASP A 73 -5.51 -8.33 -12.36
CA ASP A 73 -6.38 -9.25 -11.62
C ASP A 73 -7.03 -8.63 -10.38
N MET A 74 -6.33 -7.75 -9.66
CA MET A 74 -6.87 -7.03 -8.50
C MET A 74 -8.06 -6.14 -8.89
N ASN A 75 -8.08 -5.60 -10.12
CA ASN A 75 -9.20 -4.78 -10.61
C ASN A 75 -10.52 -5.56 -10.76
N GLN A 76 -10.51 -6.89 -10.64
CA GLN A 76 -11.72 -7.72 -10.59
C GLN A 76 -12.39 -7.71 -9.20
N HIS A 77 -11.71 -7.18 -8.18
CA HIS A 77 -12.23 -7.06 -6.82
C HIS A 77 -12.92 -5.71 -6.57
N VAL A 78 -13.76 -5.68 -5.54
CA VAL A 78 -14.31 -4.43 -5.02
C VAL A 78 -13.21 -3.52 -4.47
N GLU A 79 -13.49 -2.22 -4.41
CA GLU A 79 -12.52 -1.17 -4.03
C GLU A 79 -11.74 -1.49 -2.75
N THR A 80 -12.44 -1.91 -1.68
CA THR A 80 -11.78 -2.21 -0.40
C THR A 80 -10.82 -3.39 -0.48
N GLU A 81 -11.13 -4.38 -1.30
CA GLU A 81 -10.31 -5.58 -1.48
C GLU A 81 -9.11 -5.31 -2.38
N LYS A 82 -9.29 -4.59 -3.51
CA LYS A 82 -8.18 -4.23 -4.40
C LYS A 82 -7.11 -3.40 -3.66
N LEU A 83 -7.54 -2.45 -2.80
CA LEU A 83 -6.64 -1.62 -2.01
C LEU A 83 -5.90 -2.43 -0.94
N GLN A 84 -6.59 -3.37 -0.28
CA GLN A 84 -5.94 -4.27 0.66
C GLN A 84 -4.92 -5.18 -0.04
N LEU A 85 -5.25 -5.74 -1.21
CA LEU A 85 -4.35 -6.61 -1.96
C LEU A 85 -3.07 -5.88 -2.41
N ILE A 86 -3.19 -4.67 -2.95
CA ILE A 86 -2.01 -3.92 -3.42
C ILE A 86 -1.10 -3.48 -2.27
N ASP A 87 -1.68 -3.00 -1.17
CA ASP A 87 -0.91 -2.58 0.01
C ASP A 87 -0.23 -3.80 0.67
N TRP A 88 -0.91 -4.95 0.68
CA TRP A 88 -0.37 -6.22 1.16
C TRP A 88 0.75 -6.76 0.28
N LEU A 89 0.61 -6.67 -1.05
CA LEU A 89 1.66 -7.04 -2.02
C LEU A 89 2.90 -6.18 -1.83
N MET A 90 2.73 -4.86 -1.72
CA MET A 90 3.83 -3.94 -1.45
C MET A 90 4.57 -4.30 -0.14
N ALA A 91 3.82 -4.47 0.95
CA ALA A 91 4.39 -4.67 2.28
C ALA A 91 5.11 -6.02 2.45
N ASN A 92 4.58 -7.09 1.86
CA ASN A 92 5.11 -8.44 2.05
C ASN A 92 6.10 -8.86 0.96
N GLN A 93 6.03 -8.27 -0.25
CA GLN A 93 6.84 -8.72 -1.38
C GLN A 93 7.66 -7.59 -2.01
N LEU A 94 7.02 -6.54 -2.53
CA LEU A 94 7.72 -5.56 -3.38
C LEU A 94 8.79 -4.75 -2.65
N THR A 95 8.60 -4.49 -1.36
CA THR A 95 9.59 -3.77 -0.53
C THR A 95 10.70 -4.68 0.03
N LYS A 96 10.77 -5.95 -0.40
CA LYS A 96 11.71 -6.96 0.13
C LYS A 96 12.84 -7.31 -0.82
N ASP A 97 12.89 -6.74 -2.01
CA ASP A 97 13.94 -6.96 -3.01
C ASP A 97 14.30 -5.66 -3.73
N LYS A 98 15.59 -5.49 -4.07
CA LYS A 98 16.08 -4.27 -4.73
C LYS A 98 15.47 -4.08 -6.13
N LYS A 99 15.23 -5.16 -6.87
CA LYS A 99 14.65 -5.10 -8.22
C LYS A 99 13.22 -4.58 -8.17
N THR A 100 12.42 -5.06 -7.22
CA THR A 100 11.04 -4.62 -7.06
C THR A 100 10.94 -3.22 -6.46
N ILE A 101 11.89 -2.79 -5.62
CA ILE A 101 12.01 -1.39 -5.19
C ILE A 101 12.27 -0.47 -6.40
N ALA A 102 13.19 -0.83 -7.28
CA ALA A 102 13.45 -0.05 -8.50
C ALA A 102 12.21 0.04 -9.41
N LEU A 103 11.38 -1.01 -9.44
CA LEU A 103 10.08 -0.95 -10.12
C LEU A 103 9.12 0.03 -9.42
N ILE A 104 9.01 -0.02 -8.09
CA ILE A 104 8.19 0.93 -7.33
C ILE A 104 8.57 2.37 -7.67
N GLU A 105 9.87 2.68 -7.67
CA GLU A 105 10.39 4.02 -7.96
C GLU A 105 10.07 4.49 -9.39
N SER A 106 9.80 3.57 -10.32
CA SER A 106 9.41 3.89 -11.71
C SER A 106 7.91 4.19 -11.89
N TRP A 107 7.07 3.98 -10.87
CA TRP A 107 5.62 4.01 -11.02
C TRP A 107 4.95 5.36 -10.74
N GLU A 108 5.71 6.43 -10.48
CA GLU A 108 5.15 7.77 -10.20
C GLU A 108 4.09 8.21 -11.23
N THR A 109 4.33 7.92 -12.51
CA THR A 109 3.45 8.29 -13.64
C THR A 109 2.87 7.06 -14.36
N SER A 110 2.82 5.91 -13.68
CA SER A 110 2.24 4.68 -14.24
C SER A 110 0.80 4.93 -14.71
N PRO A 111 0.34 4.33 -15.81
CA PRO A 111 -1.08 4.42 -16.20
C PRO A 111 -2.01 3.73 -15.20
N SER A 112 -1.50 2.80 -14.37
CA SER A 112 -2.28 2.13 -13.34
C SER A 112 -2.36 2.96 -12.04
N PRO A 113 -3.56 3.33 -11.56
CA PRO A 113 -3.73 4.04 -10.29
C PRO A 113 -3.18 3.23 -9.10
N LEU A 114 -3.33 1.90 -9.12
CA LEU A 114 -2.80 1.03 -8.06
C LEU A 114 -1.26 1.11 -7.98
N LEU A 115 -0.57 1.17 -9.12
CA LEU A 115 0.89 1.30 -9.14
C LEU A 115 1.34 2.70 -8.71
N ARG A 116 0.63 3.76 -9.13
CA ARG A 116 0.89 5.13 -8.64
C ARG A 116 0.69 5.22 -7.12
N ARG A 117 -0.39 4.63 -6.59
CA ARG A 117 -0.62 4.50 -5.14
C ARG A 117 0.58 3.87 -4.44
N VAL A 118 1.11 2.77 -4.96
CA VAL A 118 2.27 2.09 -4.37
C VAL A 118 3.50 3.00 -4.34
N PHE A 119 3.78 3.73 -5.42
CA PHE A 119 4.89 4.70 -5.44
C PHE A 119 4.75 5.72 -4.31
N TRP A 120 3.60 6.40 -4.23
CA TRP A 120 3.38 7.46 -3.24
C TRP A 120 3.36 6.92 -1.81
N TYR A 121 2.74 5.76 -1.60
CA TYR A 121 2.65 5.12 -0.30
C TYR A 121 4.02 4.64 0.17
N TYR A 122 4.84 4.07 -0.73
CA TYR A 122 6.22 3.70 -0.42
C TYR A 122 7.05 4.92 0.00
N GLN A 123 6.97 6.02 -0.76
CA GLN A 123 7.65 7.27 -0.41
C GLN A 123 7.23 7.77 0.96
N GLY A 124 5.93 7.77 1.28
CA GLY A 124 5.42 8.17 2.59
C GLY A 124 5.90 7.24 3.71
N ARG A 125 5.91 5.93 3.46
CA ARG A 125 6.32 4.91 4.44
C ARG A 125 7.80 5.02 4.80
N LEU A 126 8.67 5.42 3.87
CA LEU A 126 10.08 5.69 4.17
C LEU A 126 10.20 6.78 5.27
N ARG A 127 9.47 7.89 5.13
CA ARG A 127 9.45 8.97 6.14
C ARG A 127 8.74 8.56 7.43
N TRP A 128 7.62 7.86 7.34
CA TRP A 128 6.89 7.33 8.50
C TRP A 128 7.79 6.47 9.40
N LEU A 129 8.64 5.64 8.79
CA LEU A 129 9.60 4.79 9.49
C LEU A 129 10.86 5.54 9.93
N GLY A 130 10.90 6.87 9.81
CA GLY A 130 12.04 7.70 10.20
C GLY A 130 13.26 7.60 9.27
N GLN A 131 13.08 7.12 8.03
CA GLN A 131 14.17 7.05 7.06
C GLN A 131 14.32 8.37 6.31
N THR A 132 15.55 8.65 5.85
CA THR A 132 15.89 9.81 5.04
C THR A 132 16.29 9.36 3.64
N PRO A 133 15.34 9.09 2.74
CA PRO A 133 15.65 8.67 1.39
C PRO A 133 16.27 9.82 0.56
N PRO A 134 17.02 9.49 -0.51
CA PRO A 134 17.70 10.49 -1.33
C PRO A 134 16.75 11.41 -2.10
N THR A 135 15.49 10.99 -2.30
CA THR A 135 14.49 11.79 -3.01
C THR A 135 14.13 13.05 -2.21
N SER A 136 14.18 14.21 -2.87
CA SER A 136 13.88 15.50 -2.26
C SER A 136 12.41 15.60 -1.82
N ASN A 137 12.20 15.98 -0.55
CA ASN A 137 10.86 16.29 -0.04
C ASN A 137 10.24 17.49 -0.77
N GLU A 138 11.04 18.48 -1.14
CA GLU A 138 10.56 19.68 -1.83
C GLU A 138 10.08 19.37 -3.25
N GLU A 139 10.80 18.49 -3.96
CA GLU A 139 10.39 18.03 -5.29
C GLU A 139 9.09 17.21 -5.20
N LEU A 140 9.03 16.25 -4.27
CA LEU A 140 7.83 15.43 -4.04
C LEU A 140 6.64 16.30 -3.67
N LEU A 141 6.81 17.28 -2.77
CA LEU A 141 5.73 18.16 -2.35
C LEU A 141 5.22 19.03 -3.51
N SER A 142 6.11 19.62 -4.30
CA SER A 142 5.73 20.40 -5.50
C SER A 142 4.95 19.55 -6.50
N LYS A 143 5.38 18.30 -6.68
CA LYS A 143 4.69 17.29 -7.49
C LYS A 143 3.30 16.93 -6.95
N ILE A 144 3.11 16.91 -5.62
CA ILE A 144 1.82 16.66 -4.97
C ILE A 144 0.88 17.85 -5.17
N GLU A 145 1.35 19.05 -4.85
CA GLU A 145 0.60 20.31 -4.96
C GLU A 145 -0.01 20.52 -6.36
N ASN A 146 0.69 20.06 -7.40
CA ASN A 146 0.26 20.20 -8.80
C ASN A 146 -0.76 19.15 -9.28
N ARG A 147 -0.84 17.99 -8.63
CA ARG A 147 -1.56 16.81 -9.17
C ARG A 147 -2.66 16.27 -8.27
N ILE A 148 -2.52 16.39 -6.94
CA ILE A 148 -3.36 15.66 -5.99
C ILE A 148 -4.85 15.85 -6.24
N GLU A 149 -5.32 17.08 -6.54
CA GLU A 149 -6.76 17.35 -6.75
C GLU A 149 -7.35 16.64 -7.99
N LYS A 150 -6.50 16.18 -8.93
CA LYS A 150 -6.90 15.54 -10.19
C LYS A 150 -6.66 14.03 -10.21
N GLU A 151 -6.02 13.49 -9.18
CA GLU A 151 -5.73 12.07 -9.07
C GLU A 151 -6.94 11.29 -8.54
N GLU A 152 -6.89 9.99 -8.75
CA GLU A 152 -7.90 9.03 -8.30
C GLU A 152 -7.84 8.90 -6.77
N PRO A 153 -8.99 8.65 -6.09
CA PRO A 153 -9.07 8.68 -4.62
C PRO A 153 -8.02 7.81 -3.92
N GLU A 154 -7.68 6.66 -4.49
CA GLU A 154 -6.67 5.76 -3.93
C GLU A 154 -5.24 6.29 -4.05
N VAL A 155 -4.95 7.11 -5.06
CA VAL A 155 -3.66 7.78 -5.25
C VAL A 155 -3.60 9.05 -4.41
N GLN A 156 -4.70 9.83 -4.37
CA GLN A 156 -4.87 11.00 -3.51
C GLN A 156 -4.55 10.69 -2.05
N TRP A 157 -5.06 9.57 -1.56
CA TRP A 157 -4.81 9.13 -0.19
C TRP A 157 -3.31 8.91 0.06
N ALA A 158 -2.61 8.25 -0.85
CA ALA A 158 -1.18 7.97 -0.71
C ALA A 158 -0.32 9.24 -0.82
N MET A 159 -0.72 10.18 -1.68
CA MET A 159 -0.09 11.50 -1.79
C MET A 159 -0.29 12.34 -0.52
N ASN A 160 -1.52 12.36 0.02
CA ASN A 160 -1.83 13.00 1.29
C ASN A 160 -1.03 12.36 2.45
N PHE A 161 -0.95 11.04 2.49
CA PHE A 161 -0.14 10.31 3.47
C PHE A 161 1.34 10.73 3.42
N LEU A 162 1.93 10.82 2.22
CA LEU A 162 3.29 11.31 2.05
C LEU A 162 3.43 12.77 2.52
N ALA A 163 2.54 13.67 2.11
CA ALA A 163 2.57 15.08 2.52
C ALA A 163 2.48 15.24 4.05
N GLY A 164 1.65 14.42 4.71
CA GLY A 164 1.57 14.38 6.17
C GLY A 164 2.91 14.04 6.81
N TRP A 165 3.57 12.97 6.36
CA TRP A 165 4.87 12.58 6.91
C TRP A 165 6.01 13.52 6.56
N ILE A 166 5.96 14.19 5.39
CA ILE A 166 6.87 15.32 5.10
C ILE A 166 6.65 16.42 6.15
N GLY A 167 5.42 16.88 6.38
CA GLY A 167 5.15 17.96 7.32
C GLY A 167 5.46 17.62 8.79
N VAL A 168 5.34 16.35 9.19
CA VAL A 168 5.70 15.89 10.53
C VAL A 168 7.21 16.04 10.79
N TYR A 169 8.05 15.58 9.87
CA TYR A 169 9.50 15.48 10.07
C TYR A 169 10.30 16.66 9.49
N ASP A 170 9.84 17.27 8.40
CA ASP A 170 10.52 18.37 7.72
C ASP A 170 9.91 19.71 8.12
N LYS A 171 10.45 20.29 9.20
CA LYS A 171 9.95 21.56 9.77
C LYS A 171 9.95 22.71 8.77
N LYS A 172 10.84 22.69 7.76
CA LYS A 172 10.92 23.74 6.74
C LYS A 172 9.76 23.69 5.75
N LEU A 173 9.22 22.49 5.51
CA LEU A 173 8.12 22.27 4.57
C LEU A 173 6.77 22.10 5.27
N ARG A 174 6.74 22.06 6.61
CA ARG A 174 5.54 21.87 7.42
C ARG A 174 4.40 22.81 7.04
N ASP A 175 4.67 24.11 6.97
CA ASP A 175 3.65 25.12 6.65
C ASP A 175 3.07 24.93 5.24
N ARG A 176 3.90 24.49 4.28
CA ARG A 176 3.41 24.13 2.93
C ARG A 176 2.48 22.93 2.97
N CYS A 177 2.79 21.90 3.74
CA CYS A 177 1.92 20.72 3.89
C CYS A 177 0.60 21.07 4.60
N ILE A 178 0.63 21.96 5.60
CA ILE A 178 -0.57 22.47 6.26
C ILE A 178 -1.44 23.25 5.25
N ALA A 179 -0.83 24.20 4.53
CA ALA A 179 -1.53 24.99 3.51
C ALA A 179 -2.14 24.13 2.40
N LEU A 180 -1.44 23.05 1.97
CA LEU A 180 -1.98 22.07 1.03
C LEU A 180 -3.26 21.41 1.59
N GLY A 181 -3.25 21.01 2.85
CA GLY A 181 -4.42 20.42 3.50
C GLY A 181 -5.58 21.38 3.61
N GLU A 182 -5.31 22.63 4.01
CA GLU A 182 -6.32 23.69 4.09
C GLU A 182 -6.95 23.99 2.74
N LYS A 183 -6.13 24.12 1.69
CA LYS A 183 -6.58 24.37 0.32
C LYS A 183 -7.45 23.22 -0.20
N THR A 184 -7.00 21.98 -0.06
CA THR A 184 -7.66 20.83 -0.66
C THR A 184 -8.87 20.34 0.14
N GLY A 185 -8.90 20.57 1.46
CA GLY A 185 -9.95 20.09 2.35
C GLY A 185 -10.06 18.57 2.44
N LEU A 186 -9.09 17.82 1.87
CA LEU A 186 -9.13 16.36 1.82
C LEU A 186 -9.21 15.78 3.24
N TYR A 187 -10.16 14.87 3.42
CA TYR A 187 -10.39 14.13 4.68
C TYR A 187 -10.79 14.97 5.89
N LYS A 188 -11.06 16.27 5.72
CA LYS A 188 -11.55 17.14 6.79
C LYS A 188 -12.87 16.61 7.37
N GLY A 189 -12.94 16.51 8.69
CA GLY A 189 -14.14 16.04 9.40
C GLY A 189 -14.42 14.54 9.31
N LYS A 190 -13.55 13.74 8.66
CA LYS A 190 -13.69 12.28 8.69
C LYS A 190 -13.50 11.76 10.11
N THR A 191 -14.48 10.98 10.58
CA THR A 191 -14.40 10.34 11.89
C THR A 191 -13.36 9.22 11.86
N VAL A 192 -12.48 9.20 12.85
CA VAL A 192 -11.52 8.11 13.06
C VAL A 192 -11.79 7.41 14.38
N SER A 193 -11.45 6.12 14.44
CA SER A 193 -11.53 5.35 15.69
C SER A 193 -10.68 5.96 16.79
N LYS A 194 -11.08 5.72 18.04
CA LYS A 194 -10.35 6.21 19.22
C LYS A 194 -8.88 5.76 19.17
N GLY A 195 -7.95 6.72 19.26
CA GLY A 195 -6.50 6.48 19.22
C GLY A 195 -5.87 6.56 17.82
N CYS A 196 -6.67 6.59 16.75
CA CYS A 196 -6.19 6.87 15.39
C CYS A 196 -6.04 8.38 15.17
N THR A 197 -5.15 8.75 14.24
CA THR A 197 -4.96 10.14 13.84
C THR A 197 -5.79 10.43 12.60
N PRO A 198 -6.52 11.56 12.55
CA PRO A 198 -7.25 11.99 11.36
C PRO A 198 -6.30 12.25 10.19
N GLU A 199 -6.78 12.06 8.97
CA GLU A 199 -5.96 12.18 7.73
C GLU A 199 -5.92 13.61 7.18
N TYR A 200 -6.69 14.54 7.76
CA TYR A 200 -6.65 15.95 7.40
C TYR A 200 -5.29 16.54 7.79
N LEU A 201 -4.50 17.01 6.81
CA LEU A 201 -3.08 17.33 7.01
C LEU A 201 -2.79 18.24 8.21
N PRO A 202 -3.52 19.35 8.44
CA PRO A 202 -3.25 20.21 9.60
C PRO A 202 -3.37 19.47 10.94
N GLU A 203 -4.44 18.69 11.11
CA GLU A 203 -4.65 17.89 12.33
C GLU A 203 -3.66 16.72 12.42
N PHE A 204 -3.43 16.03 11.30
CA PHE A 204 -2.49 14.91 11.22
C PHE A 204 -1.09 15.33 11.66
N ILE A 205 -0.57 16.41 11.06
CA ILE A 205 0.77 16.93 11.31
C ILE A 205 0.90 17.34 12.77
N ALA A 206 -0.06 18.12 13.29
CA ALA A 206 -0.03 18.57 14.68
C ALA A 206 -0.01 17.38 15.67
N ILE A 207 -0.88 16.39 15.46
CA ILE A 207 -0.98 15.22 16.36
C ILE A 207 0.26 14.33 16.27
N GLU A 208 0.72 13.97 15.07
CA GLU A 208 1.86 13.05 14.91
C GLU A 208 3.21 13.68 15.30
N SER A 209 3.37 15.00 15.10
CA SER A 209 4.51 15.75 15.63
C SER A 209 4.52 15.77 17.14
N ASN A 210 3.36 16.02 17.79
CA ASN A 210 3.25 16.00 19.25
C ASN A 210 3.56 14.61 19.82
N LYS A 211 3.04 13.52 19.23
CA LYS A 211 3.36 12.14 19.65
C LYS A 211 4.85 11.80 19.59
N ARG A 212 5.62 12.52 18.78
CA ARG A 212 7.06 12.30 18.55
C ARG A 212 7.95 13.36 19.20
N ASN A 213 7.38 14.36 19.88
CA ASN A 213 8.10 15.50 20.43
C ASN A 213 8.90 16.30 19.37
N LEU A 214 8.31 16.57 18.20
CA LEU A 214 8.95 17.24 17.04
C LEU A 214 8.51 18.69 16.80
#